data_AF-A0A519JU99-F1
#
_entry.id   AF-A0A519JU99-F1
#
_cell.length_a   1.000
_cell.length_b   1.000
_cell.length_c   1.000
_cell.angle_alpha   90.00
_cell.angle_beta   90.00
_cell.angle_gamma   90.00
#
_symmetry.space_group_name_H-M   'P 1'
#
loop_
_entity.id
_entity.type
_entity.pdbx_description
1 polymer ?
#
loop_
_entity_poly.entity_id
_entity_poly.type
_entity_poly.pdbx_seq_one_letter_code
_entity_poly.pdbx_strand_id
1 'polypeptide(L)'
;VYYSGEGVVDKKIDDYLIRSYGTYFRADIPGLKAGSYTISVKPVVLGVEGTGSATSPLTVLPQDRNGFAFHNGRVPGGYKADGTPKDNAIILYITQKSKDSVPFNVITKSNGGTTPYAGFQNILYGIKKGYDTRPYIFRLVGNITDATTMEGGDFVIENDNNANSYITVEGIGDDATANGWGIRLKNATNVEVSNLGFMNCDSGEGDDIGLQQNNSYIWVHNNDLFYGNAGSDADQIKGDGALDNKGSSYNTFSYNHFWDNGKASLLGLSEGTTAGLYVSYHHNWFDHSDSRHPRVRFYSAHVYNNYFDGIAKYGSGSTEGSSLFLEGNYFRNAKNPMMISLQGTDVWNPSTQQNDPANQGTFSGEDGGMIKAFNNT
;
A
#
# COMPACT_ATOMS: atom_id res chain seq x y z
N VAL A 1 29.41 1.50 3.09
CA VAL A 1 28.97 2.09 1.80
C VAL A 1 28.56 3.52 2.05
N TYR A 2 28.84 4.42 1.12
CA TYR A 2 28.60 5.86 1.22
C TYR A 2 27.88 6.37 -0.03
N TYR A 3 27.17 7.49 0.08
CA TYR A 3 26.66 8.22 -1.07
C TYR A 3 27.02 9.71 -0.99
N SER A 4 27.18 10.30 -2.17
CA SER A 4 27.42 11.72 -2.39
C SER A 4 26.54 12.20 -3.54
N GLY A 5 26.04 13.42 -3.46
CA GLY A 5 25.14 13.99 -4.46
C GLY A 5 24.19 14.96 -3.80
N GLU A 6 23.68 15.91 -4.58
CA GLU A 6 22.54 16.72 -4.14
C GLU A 6 22.76 17.54 -2.84
N GLY A 7 24.02 17.91 -2.57
CA GLY A 7 24.45 18.62 -1.36
C GLY A 7 24.90 17.73 -0.20
N VAL A 8 24.76 16.41 -0.34
CA VAL A 8 25.28 15.41 0.61
C VAL A 8 26.66 14.95 0.16
N VAL A 9 27.60 14.87 1.12
CA VAL A 9 28.99 14.43 0.87
C VAL A 9 29.31 13.27 1.79
N ASP A 10 29.72 12.14 1.19
CA ASP A 10 30.18 10.92 1.82
C ASP A 10 29.34 10.52 3.04
N LYS A 11 28.01 10.47 2.86
CA LYS A 11 27.11 10.00 3.90
C LYS A 11 27.12 8.48 3.95
N LYS A 12 27.55 7.93 5.08
CA LYS A 12 27.49 6.48 5.34
C LYS A 12 26.04 6.02 5.44
N ILE A 13 25.71 4.90 4.81
CA ILE A 13 24.40 4.23 4.98
C ILE A 13 24.45 3.27 6.16
N ASP A 14 23.27 2.96 6.72
CA ASP A 14 23.14 2.02 7.83
C ASP A 14 23.49 0.59 7.40
N ASP A 15 24.06 -0.19 8.32
CA ASP A 15 24.51 -1.56 8.01
C ASP A 15 23.35 -2.49 7.60
N TYR A 16 22.13 -2.26 8.09
CA TYR A 16 20.92 -3.00 7.70
C TYR A 16 20.58 -2.88 6.21
N LEU A 17 21.08 -1.85 5.54
CA LEU A 17 20.85 -1.59 4.12
C LEU A 17 21.90 -2.27 3.23
N ILE A 18 22.90 -2.94 3.81
CA ILE A 18 23.95 -3.66 3.08
C ILE A 18 23.79 -5.16 3.34
N ARG A 19 23.49 -5.93 2.30
CA ARG A 19 23.18 -7.36 2.44
C ARG A 19 23.99 -8.22 1.49
N SER A 20 24.43 -9.38 1.98
CA SER A 20 25.10 -10.40 1.17
C SER A 20 24.09 -11.41 0.65
N TYR A 21 24.15 -11.67 -0.65
CA TYR A 21 23.40 -12.72 -1.34
C TYR A 21 24.31 -13.87 -1.79
N GLY A 22 25.46 -14.01 -1.11
CA GLY A 22 26.48 -15.03 -1.41
C GLY A 22 27.39 -14.62 -2.56
N THR A 23 26.85 -14.43 -3.77
CA THR A 23 27.64 -14.09 -4.97
C THR A 23 27.79 -12.58 -5.20
N TYR A 24 26.94 -11.77 -4.58
CA TYR A 24 26.99 -10.31 -4.64
C TYR A 24 26.53 -9.69 -3.32
N PHE A 25 26.80 -8.40 -3.17
CA PHE A 25 26.21 -7.58 -2.13
C PHE A 25 25.25 -6.57 -2.75
N ARG A 26 24.12 -6.31 -2.09
CA ARG A 26 23.23 -5.20 -2.40
C ARG A 26 23.38 -4.10 -1.35
N ALA A 27 23.33 -2.85 -1.80
CA ALA A 27 23.22 -1.68 -0.94
C ALA A 27 22.00 -0.86 -1.38
N ASP A 28 21.05 -0.68 -0.47
CA ASP A 28 19.81 0.06 -0.70
C ASP A 28 19.93 1.46 -0.06
N ILE A 29 19.56 2.54 -0.77
CA ILE A 29 19.64 3.92 -0.23
C ILE A 29 18.29 4.62 -0.36
N PRO A 30 17.30 4.26 0.47
CA PRO A 30 15.99 4.91 0.50
C PRO A 30 16.06 6.35 1.05
N GLY A 31 15.06 7.16 0.71
CA GLY A 31 14.92 8.51 1.26
C GLY A 31 15.83 9.57 0.60
N LEU A 32 16.18 9.39 -0.68
CA LEU A 32 16.91 10.39 -1.46
C LEU A 32 15.94 11.32 -2.17
N LYS A 33 16.32 12.59 -2.31
CA LYS A 33 15.62 13.48 -3.24
C LYS A 33 16.02 13.16 -4.68
N ALA A 34 15.15 13.51 -5.63
CA ALA A 34 15.47 13.41 -7.05
C ALA A 34 16.76 14.19 -7.38
N GLY A 35 17.61 13.60 -8.21
CA GLY A 35 18.91 14.19 -8.54
C GLY A 35 19.95 13.19 -8.99
N SER A 36 21.23 13.59 -8.91
CA SER A 36 22.36 12.76 -9.33
C SER A 36 23.28 12.42 -8.17
N TYR A 37 23.61 11.14 -8.03
CA TYR A 37 24.38 10.60 -6.91
C TYR A 37 25.49 9.66 -7.36
N THR A 38 26.58 9.61 -6.61
CA THR A 38 27.60 8.57 -6.70
C THR A 38 27.59 7.74 -5.43
N ILE A 39 27.73 6.42 -5.54
CA ILE A 39 27.86 5.51 -4.40
C ILE A 39 29.32 5.08 -4.30
N SER A 40 29.91 5.10 -3.10
CA SER A 40 31.24 4.55 -2.86
C SER A 40 31.23 3.38 -1.89
N VAL A 41 31.97 2.34 -2.24
CA VAL A 41 32.13 1.11 -1.47
C VAL A 41 33.57 1.03 -1.01
N LYS A 42 33.77 1.00 0.31
CA LYS A 42 35.09 0.88 0.95
C LYS A 42 35.15 -0.48 1.66
N PRO A 43 36.20 -1.30 1.43
CA PRO A 43 36.40 -2.51 2.21
C PRO A 43 36.78 -2.15 3.64
N VAL A 44 36.32 -2.94 4.60
CA VAL A 44 36.72 -2.81 6.02
C VAL A 44 37.50 -4.06 6.39
N VAL A 45 38.78 -3.89 6.73
CA VAL A 45 39.67 -4.98 7.16
C VAL A 45 40.12 -4.68 8.58
N LEU A 46 39.82 -5.58 9.52
CA LEU A 46 40.14 -5.41 10.95
C LEU A 46 39.65 -4.07 11.53
N GLY A 47 38.47 -3.61 11.09
CA GLY A 47 37.87 -2.35 11.54
C GLY A 47 38.43 -1.09 10.88
N VAL A 48 39.37 -1.21 9.94
CA VAL A 48 39.97 -0.09 9.21
C VAL A 48 39.41 -0.03 7.79
N GLU A 49 38.95 1.15 7.37
CA GLU A 49 38.50 1.39 5.99
C GLU A 49 39.71 1.49 5.06
N GLY A 50 39.70 0.65 4.01
CA GLY A 50 40.66 0.73 2.92
C GLY A 50 40.21 1.68 1.81
N THR A 51 41.01 1.73 0.74
CA THR A 51 40.66 2.48 -0.47
C THR A 51 39.40 1.89 -1.11
N GLY A 52 38.40 2.74 -1.32
CA GLY A 52 37.15 2.34 -1.96
C GLY A 52 37.14 2.56 -3.47
N SER A 53 36.04 2.14 -4.08
CA SER A 53 35.66 2.49 -5.46
C SER A 53 34.33 3.23 -5.45
N ALA A 54 34.12 4.10 -6.43
CA ALA A 54 32.88 4.84 -6.60
C ALA A 54 32.22 4.48 -7.94
N THR A 55 30.89 4.50 -7.97
CA THR A 55 30.11 4.36 -9.19
C THR A 55 30.25 5.59 -10.07
N SER A 56 29.92 5.46 -11.36
CA SER A 56 29.47 6.62 -12.15
C SER A 56 28.22 7.25 -11.51
N PRO A 57 27.87 8.49 -11.90
CA PRO A 57 26.63 9.11 -11.45
C PRO A 57 25.40 8.25 -11.77
N LEU A 58 24.51 8.11 -10.79
CA LEU A 58 23.23 7.42 -10.82
C LEU A 58 22.12 8.46 -10.71
N THR A 59 21.04 8.29 -11.48
CA THR A 59 19.88 9.18 -11.44
C THR A 59 18.83 8.63 -10.47
N VAL A 60 18.40 9.48 -9.55
CA VAL A 60 17.24 9.24 -8.68
C VAL A 60 16.07 10.04 -9.22
N LEU A 61 14.94 9.37 -9.44
CA LEU A 61 13.69 9.99 -9.89
C LEU A 61 12.80 10.37 -8.70
N PRO A 62 11.96 11.41 -8.82
CA PRO A 62 10.99 11.73 -7.79
C PRO A 62 9.89 10.66 -7.74
N GLN A 63 9.30 10.47 -6.57
CA GLN A 63 8.07 9.68 -6.43
C GLN A 63 6.87 10.44 -7.01
N ASP A 64 5.94 9.69 -7.61
CA ASP A 64 4.68 10.23 -8.13
C ASP A 64 3.66 10.42 -6.99
N ARG A 65 3.61 11.63 -6.44
CA ARG A 65 2.74 12.02 -5.32
C ARG A 65 1.44 12.67 -5.79
N ASN A 66 0.75 12.04 -6.74
CA ASN A 66 -0.56 12.46 -7.24
C ASN A 66 -1.70 11.68 -6.59
N GLY A 67 -2.94 12.18 -6.73
CA GLY A 67 -4.14 11.53 -6.19
C GLY A 67 -4.62 12.12 -4.86
N PHE A 68 -5.75 11.60 -4.37
CA PHE A 68 -6.44 12.17 -3.22
C PHE A 68 -5.70 12.08 -1.89
N ALA A 69 -4.71 11.20 -1.73
CA ALA A 69 -3.88 11.14 -0.51
C ALA A 69 -3.04 12.41 -0.29
N PHE A 70 -2.84 13.21 -1.34
CA PHE A 70 -2.08 14.45 -1.31
C PHE A 70 -2.96 15.71 -1.37
N HIS A 71 -4.28 15.52 -1.30
CA HIS A 71 -5.23 16.63 -1.30
C HIS A 71 -4.91 17.64 -0.18
N ASN A 72 -5.15 18.92 -0.44
CA ASN A 72 -4.81 20.03 0.47
C ASN A 72 -3.32 20.11 0.89
N GLY A 73 -2.41 19.63 0.02
CA GLY A 73 -0.96 19.69 0.26
C GLY A 73 -0.47 18.68 1.31
N ARG A 74 -1.26 17.66 1.61
CA ARG A 74 -0.87 16.59 2.52
C ARG A 74 0.25 15.75 1.91
N VAL A 75 1.16 15.26 2.74
CA VAL A 75 2.20 14.29 2.35
C VAL A 75 2.22 13.18 3.39
N PRO A 76 1.48 12.08 3.15
CA PRO A 76 1.45 10.92 4.03
C PRO A 76 2.84 10.33 4.29
N GLY A 77 2.99 9.61 5.39
CA GLY A 77 4.22 8.92 5.74
C GLY A 77 5.30 9.83 6.33
N GLY A 78 6.43 9.24 6.69
CA GLY A 78 7.60 9.87 7.30
C GLY A 78 8.51 10.63 6.35
N TYR A 79 8.13 10.76 5.07
CA TYR A 79 8.92 11.47 4.05
C TYR A 79 8.37 12.87 3.69
N LYS A 80 9.24 13.74 3.22
CA LYS A 80 8.91 15.04 2.63
C LYS A 80 8.47 14.84 1.17
N ALA A 81 7.86 15.88 0.59
CA ALA A 81 7.43 15.86 -0.81
C ALA A 81 8.61 15.56 -1.77
N ASP A 82 9.82 15.99 -1.43
CA ASP A 82 11.02 15.77 -2.23
C ASP A 82 11.59 14.35 -2.13
N GLY A 83 11.06 13.50 -1.25
CA GLY A 83 11.52 12.13 -1.03
C GLY A 83 12.49 11.95 0.14
N THR A 84 12.98 13.02 0.77
CA THR A 84 13.86 12.91 1.95
C THR A 84 13.07 12.67 3.24
N PRO A 85 13.63 12.02 4.27
CA PRO A 85 12.95 11.89 5.56
C PRO A 85 12.53 13.24 6.16
N LYS A 86 11.37 13.29 6.81
CA LYS A 86 10.94 14.46 7.58
C LYS A 86 11.91 14.74 8.73
N ASP A 87 11.91 15.99 9.20
CA ASP A 87 12.80 16.38 10.30
C ASP A 87 12.46 15.59 11.56
N ASN A 88 13.50 15.12 12.26
CA ASN A 88 13.39 14.26 13.44
C ASN A 88 12.67 12.91 13.20
N ALA A 89 12.60 12.44 11.95
CA ALA A 89 12.07 11.12 11.65
C ALA A 89 12.85 10.03 12.38
N ILE A 90 12.10 9.09 12.95
CA ILE A 90 12.63 7.89 13.60
C ILE A 90 12.59 6.76 12.57
N ILE A 91 13.77 6.19 12.29
CA ILE A 91 13.92 5.06 11.36
C ILE A 91 14.21 3.80 12.17
N LEU A 92 13.38 2.77 12.01
CA LEU A 92 13.52 1.49 12.70
C LEU A 92 13.57 0.36 11.69
N TYR A 93 14.52 -0.57 11.87
CA TYR A 93 14.68 -1.74 11.02
C TYR A 93 13.98 -2.97 11.63
N ILE A 94 13.01 -3.50 10.90
CA ILE A 94 12.27 -4.71 11.24
C ILE A 94 12.80 -5.84 10.36
N THR A 95 13.32 -6.88 10.99
CA THR A 95 13.85 -8.08 10.31
C THR A 95 13.14 -9.29 10.86
N GLN A 96 13.25 -10.43 10.18
CA GLN A 96 12.73 -11.70 10.72
C GLN A 96 13.24 -12.01 12.14
N LYS A 97 14.49 -11.63 12.44
CA LYS A 97 15.10 -11.85 13.77
C LYS A 97 14.64 -10.82 14.82
N SER A 98 14.32 -9.60 14.39
CA SER A 98 14.03 -8.48 15.30
C SER A 98 12.55 -8.13 15.42
N LYS A 99 11.65 -8.70 14.61
CA LYS A 99 10.21 -8.38 14.62
C LYS A 99 9.54 -8.43 16.00
N ASP A 100 9.98 -9.33 16.89
CA ASP A 100 9.46 -9.49 18.25
C ASP A 100 10.27 -8.76 19.33
N SER A 101 11.47 -8.28 19.00
CA SER A 101 12.47 -7.87 19.99
C SER A 101 13.10 -6.51 19.76
N VAL A 102 12.82 -5.84 18.64
CA VAL A 102 13.33 -4.49 18.34
C VAL A 102 12.98 -3.53 19.49
N PRO A 103 13.96 -3.00 20.23
CA PRO A 103 13.69 -2.18 21.39
C PRO A 103 13.51 -0.71 20.98
N PHE A 104 12.51 -0.04 21.53
CA PHE A 104 12.34 1.40 21.34
C PHE A 104 11.58 2.06 22.48
N ASN A 105 11.99 3.29 22.83
CA ASN A 105 11.33 4.12 23.83
C ASN A 105 10.38 5.10 23.15
N VAL A 106 9.08 4.83 23.23
CA VAL A 106 8.03 5.70 22.66
C VAL A 106 7.63 6.77 23.66
N ILE A 107 7.40 8.00 23.23
CA ILE A 107 6.82 9.06 24.07
C ILE A 107 5.35 8.71 24.34
N THR A 108 4.98 8.53 25.61
CA THR A 108 3.63 8.09 25.99
C THR A 108 2.97 9.02 27.03
N LYS A 109 3.59 10.17 27.29
CA LYS A 109 3.10 11.16 28.25
C LYS A 109 3.26 12.57 27.67
N SER A 110 2.34 13.46 28.02
CA SER A 110 2.34 14.86 27.57
C SER A 110 3.58 15.65 28.02
N ASN A 111 4.27 15.21 29.07
CA ASN A 111 5.52 15.81 29.53
C ASN A 111 6.78 15.25 28.84
N GLY A 112 6.62 14.48 27.76
CA GLY A 112 7.74 13.86 27.04
C GLY A 112 8.25 12.56 27.66
N GLY A 113 7.65 12.07 28.74
CA GLY A 113 8.03 10.80 29.35
C GLY A 113 7.85 9.61 28.40
N THR A 114 8.87 8.74 28.34
CA THR A 114 8.89 7.59 27.44
C THR A 114 8.50 6.28 28.15
N THR A 115 8.05 5.29 27.37
CA THR A 115 7.84 3.89 27.81
C THR A 115 8.63 2.96 26.89
N PRO A 116 9.38 1.98 27.43
CA PRO A 116 10.06 0.99 26.63
C PRO A 116 9.07 -0.01 26.02
N TYR A 117 9.26 -0.30 24.74
CA TYR A 117 8.56 -1.33 23.98
C TYR A 117 9.59 -2.23 23.29
N ALA A 118 9.22 -3.49 23.06
CA ALA A 118 10.00 -4.45 22.28
C ALA A 118 9.10 -5.15 21.27
N GLY A 119 9.51 -5.17 20.01
CA GLY A 119 8.75 -5.75 18.90
C GLY A 119 7.90 -4.74 18.14
N PHE A 120 7.66 -5.03 16.86
CA PHE A 120 7.07 -4.08 15.91
C PHE A 120 5.67 -3.63 16.32
N GLN A 121 4.75 -4.58 16.53
CA GLN A 121 3.37 -4.25 16.95
C GLN A 121 3.32 -3.52 18.29
N ASN A 122 4.18 -3.90 19.24
CA ASN A 122 4.23 -3.27 20.55
C ASN A 122 4.65 -1.80 20.46
N ILE A 123 5.58 -1.46 19.56
CA ILE A 123 5.95 -0.05 19.30
C ILE A 123 4.76 0.71 18.70
N LEU A 124 4.02 0.10 17.75
CA LEU A 124 2.80 0.70 17.18
C LEU A 124 1.74 0.97 18.27
N TYR A 125 1.57 0.07 19.25
CA TYR A 125 0.70 0.33 20.41
C TYR A 125 1.16 1.52 21.27
N GLY A 126 2.47 1.76 21.35
CA GLY A 126 3.01 2.97 21.97
C GLY A 126 2.63 4.22 21.20
N ILE A 127 2.81 4.21 19.88
CA ILE A 127 2.53 5.36 18.99
C ILE A 127 1.04 5.70 18.98
N LYS A 128 0.17 4.68 18.98
CA LYS A 128 -1.29 4.81 19.09
C LYS A 128 -1.74 5.69 20.27
N LYS A 129 -0.96 5.79 21.34
CA LYS A 129 -1.29 6.66 22.50
C LYS A 129 -1.29 8.16 22.15
N GLY A 130 -0.79 8.55 20.98
CA GLY A 130 -0.94 9.90 20.42
C GLY A 130 0.02 10.97 20.96
N TYR A 131 0.87 10.63 21.93
CA TYR A 131 1.85 11.58 22.51
C TYR A 131 3.13 11.73 21.68
N ASP A 132 3.51 10.68 20.94
CA ASP A 132 4.66 10.72 20.06
C ASP A 132 4.25 11.14 18.65
N THR A 133 4.56 12.37 18.28
CA THR A 133 4.24 12.96 16.98
C THR A 133 5.45 13.03 16.05
N ARG A 134 6.59 12.45 16.45
CA ARG A 134 7.73 12.32 15.55
C ARG A 134 7.31 11.45 14.36
N PRO A 135 7.78 11.75 13.13
CA PRO A 135 7.52 10.89 11.99
C PRO A 135 8.22 9.54 12.18
N TYR A 136 7.54 8.43 11.88
CA TYR A 136 8.10 7.08 11.96
C TYR A 136 8.26 6.48 10.57
N ILE A 137 9.40 5.82 10.33
CA ILE A 137 9.68 5.03 9.13
C ILE A 137 10.14 3.65 9.58
N PHE A 138 9.30 2.65 9.36
CA PHE A 138 9.60 1.25 9.62
C PHE A 138 10.09 0.58 8.34
N ARG A 139 11.34 0.14 8.35
CA ARG A 139 12.02 -0.51 7.22
C ARG A 139 12.03 -2.01 7.43
N LEU A 140 11.26 -2.71 6.63
CA LEU A 140 11.18 -4.17 6.62
C LEU A 140 12.27 -4.73 5.71
N VAL A 141 13.08 -5.64 6.26
CA VAL A 141 14.24 -6.19 5.57
C VAL A 141 14.15 -7.70 5.49
N GLY A 142 14.04 -8.21 4.27
CA GLY A 142 13.94 -9.63 3.95
C GLY A 142 12.53 -10.20 4.15
N ASN A 143 12.43 -11.53 4.17
CA ASN A 143 11.19 -12.25 4.41
C ASN A 143 10.83 -12.26 5.91
N ILE A 144 9.71 -11.65 6.26
CA ILE A 144 9.20 -11.54 7.63
C ILE A 144 7.93 -12.39 7.75
N THR A 145 7.98 -13.39 8.61
CA THR A 145 6.80 -14.20 8.96
C THR A 145 6.10 -13.64 10.20
N ASP A 146 4.99 -14.24 10.61
CA ASP A 146 4.21 -13.84 11.78
C ASP A 146 5.05 -13.53 13.02
N ALA A 147 4.63 -12.49 13.73
CA ALA A 147 5.17 -12.10 15.03
C ALA A 147 4.31 -12.66 16.17
N THR A 148 4.90 -12.70 17.35
CA THR A 148 4.23 -13.15 18.59
C THR A 148 3.06 -12.22 18.96
N THR A 149 3.17 -10.93 18.65
CA THR A 149 2.13 -9.92 18.95
C THR A 149 1.57 -9.32 17.67
N MET A 150 0.32 -9.64 17.37
CA MET A 150 -0.45 -9.20 16.20
C MET A 150 -1.94 -9.14 16.59
N GLU A 151 -2.75 -8.32 15.92
CA GLU A 151 -4.21 -8.35 16.14
C GLU A 151 -4.86 -9.20 15.04
N GLY A 152 -5.39 -10.37 15.40
CA GLY A 152 -6.07 -11.23 14.43
C GLY A 152 -5.17 -11.71 13.29
N GLY A 153 -3.85 -11.74 13.46
CA GLY A 153 -2.90 -12.09 12.40
C GLY A 153 -2.40 -10.91 11.56
N ASP A 154 -2.85 -9.68 11.84
CA ASP A 154 -2.37 -8.48 11.15
C ASP A 154 -1.43 -7.63 12.03
N PHE A 155 -0.52 -6.91 11.37
CA PHE A 155 0.05 -5.71 11.97
C PHE A 155 -0.95 -4.56 11.85
N VAL A 156 -1.28 -3.94 12.98
CA VAL A 156 -2.29 -2.88 13.04
C VAL A 156 -1.65 -1.53 13.24
N ILE A 157 -1.92 -0.63 12.29
CA ILE A 157 -1.48 0.76 12.32
C ILE A 157 -2.66 1.63 12.75
N GLU A 158 -2.48 2.34 13.86
CA GLU A 158 -3.44 3.27 14.41
C GLU A 158 -2.68 4.45 15.04
N ASN A 159 -3.12 5.67 14.76
CA ASN A 159 -2.56 6.87 15.37
C ASN A 159 -3.64 7.83 15.90
N ASP A 160 -4.83 7.28 16.20
CA ASP A 160 -5.99 8.00 16.72
C ASP A 160 -6.37 9.23 15.88
N ASN A 161 -6.22 9.11 14.55
CA ASN A 161 -6.40 10.18 13.58
C ASN A 161 -5.64 11.48 13.92
N ASN A 162 -4.49 11.35 14.61
CA ASN A 162 -3.69 12.51 14.96
C ASN A 162 -3.06 13.12 13.71
N ALA A 163 -3.52 14.32 13.34
CA ALA A 163 -3.07 15.03 12.14
C ALA A 163 -1.57 15.38 12.12
N ASN A 164 -0.88 15.28 13.27
CA ASN A 164 0.55 15.51 13.43
C ASN A 164 1.37 14.21 13.51
N SER A 165 0.73 13.04 13.49
CA SER A 165 1.41 11.75 13.45
C SER A 165 1.57 11.29 11.99
N TYR A 166 2.71 10.69 11.68
CA TYR A 166 3.09 10.24 10.34
C TYR A 166 3.80 8.90 10.46
N ILE A 167 3.36 7.89 9.70
CA ILE A 167 3.90 6.53 9.78
C ILE A 167 4.14 6.02 8.35
N THR A 168 5.36 5.60 8.04
CA THR A 168 5.67 4.81 6.85
C THR A 168 6.01 3.39 7.27
N VAL A 169 5.46 2.41 6.57
CA VAL A 169 5.91 1.02 6.60
C VAL A 169 6.39 0.67 5.19
N GLU A 170 7.70 0.52 5.02
CA GLU A 170 8.32 0.29 3.71
C GLU A 170 9.17 -0.98 3.71
N GLY A 171 9.18 -1.72 2.60
CA GLY A 171 10.14 -2.78 2.38
C GLY A 171 11.45 -2.28 1.75
N ILE A 172 12.56 -2.96 2.02
CA ILE A 172 13.88 -2.60 1.50
C ILE A 172 14.30 -3.52 0.34
N GLY A 173 14.47 -2.91 -0.83
CA GLY A 173 14.84 -3.55 -2.09
C GLY A 173 13.77 -4.53 -2.61
N ASP A 174 14.17 -5.61 -3.30
CA ASP A 174 13.29 -6.52 -4.05
C ASP A 174 12.88 -7.82 -3.30
N ASP A 175 13.18 -7.93 -2.00
CA ASP A 175 13.01 -9.17 -1.23
C ASP A 175 12.40 -8.94 0.17
N ALA A 176 11.76 -7.78 0.37
CA ALA A 176 11.02 -7.48 1.59
C ALA A 176 9.61 -8.06 1.49
N THR A 177 9.35 -9.11 2.26
CA THR A 177 8.13 -9.91 2.14
C THR A 177 7.37 -9.95 3.46
N ALA A 178 6.09 -9.62 3.41
CA ALA A 178 5.09 -9.90 4.43
C ALA A 178 4.51 -11.30 4.15
N ASN A 179 4.87 -12.29 4.97
CA ASN A 179 4.57 -13.70 4.69
C ASN A 179 3.74 -14.32 5.82
N GLY A 180 2.47 -14.60 5.54
CA GLY A 180 1.50 -15.05 6.55
C GLY A 180 0.55 -13.94 7.01
N TRP A 181 0.85 -12.67 6.76
CA TRP A 181 0.16 -11.57 7.42
C TRP A 181 -0.12 -10.36 6.53
N GLY A 182 -1.14 -9.58 6.93
CA GLY A 182 -1.52 -8.32 6.31
C GLY A 182 -1.28 -7.10 7.20
N ILE A 183 -1.54 -5.92 6.63
CA ILE A 183 -1.58 -4.65 7.36
C ILE A 183 -3.01 -4.18 7.46
N ARG A 184 -3.47 -3.97 8.70
CA ARG A 184 -4.76 -3.35 8.97
C ARG A 184 -4.57 -1.92 9.46
N LEU A 185 -5.16 -0.95 8.76
CA LEU A 185 -5.22 0.43 9.21
C LEU A 185 -6.60 0.70 9.83
N LYS A 186 -6.61 1.24 11.06
CA LYS A 186 -7.85 1.73 11.69
C LYS A 186 -7.61 3.03 12.43
N ASN A 187 -8.57 3.95 12.37
CA ASN A 187 -8.46 5.28 12.96
C ASN A 187 -7.09 5.94 12.66
N ALA A 188 -6.62 5.82 11.42
CA ALA A 188 -5.27 6.22 11.03
C ALA A 188 -5.30 7.36 10.01
N THR A 189 -4.36 8.30 10.14
CA THR A 189 -4.09 9.32 9.13
C THR A 189 -2.61 9.44 8.80
N ASN A 190 -2.28 9.91 7.60
CA ASN A 190 -0.91 10.11 7.12
C ASN A 190 -0.02 8.86 7.13
N VAL A 191 -0.58 7.75 6.66
CA VAL A 191 0.18 6.50 6.58
C VAL A 191 0.61 6.25 5.13
N GLU A 192 1.85 5.79 4.99
CA GLU A 192 2.42 5.29 3.74
C GLU A 192 2.76 3.82 3.91
N VAL A 193 2.33 2.98 2.98
CA VAL A 193 2.67 1.55 2.93
C VAL A 193 3.26 1.25 1.56
N SER A 194 4.52 0.83 1.50
CA SER A 194 5.20 0.70 0.21
C SER A 194 6.26 -0.38 0.10
N ASN A 195 6.50 -0.81 -1.14
CA ASN A 195 7.60 -1.69 -1.52
C ASN A 195 7.63 -3.02 -0.73
N LEU A 196 6.46 -3.61 -0.47
CA LEU A 196 6.32 -4.90 0.18
C LEU A 196 5.67 -5.92 -0.76
N GLY A 197 6.15 -7.16 -0.72
CA GLY A 197 5.43 -8.31 -1.27
C GLY A 197 4.59 -9.00 -0.19
N PHE A 198 3.28 -9.03 -0.36
CA PHE A 198 2.34 -9.71 0.56
C PHE A 198 2.02 -11.10 0.03
N MET A 199 2.40 -12.13 0.79
CA MET A 199 2.28 -13.52 0.39
C MET A 199 1.65 -14.36 1.48
N ASN A 200 0.83 -15.33 1.07
CA ASN A 200 0.22 -16.30 1.97
C ASN A 200 -0.52 -15.64 3.16
N CYS A 201 -1.14 -14.46 2.98
CA CYS A 201 -1.89 -13.81 4.06
C CYS A 201 -2.93 -14.80 4.62
N ASP A 202 -2.84 -15.12 5.91
CA ASP A 202 -3.76 -16.01 6.63
C ASP A 202 -4.44 -15.32 7.82
N SER A 203 -4.36 -13.99 7.85
CA SER A 203 -4.98 -13.19 8.91
C SER A 203 -6.50 -13.36 8.93
N GLY A 204 -7.10 -13.07 10.09
CA GLY A 204 -8.54 -13.18 10.30
C GLY A 204 -9.37 -12.22 9.46
N GLU A 205 -8.79 -11.09 9.03
CA GLU A 205 -9.44 -10.20 8.05
C GLU A 205 -9.22 -10.68 6.61
N GLY A 206 -8.13 -11.39 6.35
CA GLY A 206 -7.81 -11.97 5.05
C GLY A 206 -7.33 -10.98 4.00
N ASP A 207 -7.31 -9.68 4.33
CA ASP A 207 -6.82 -8.61 3.47
C ASP A 207 -5.28 -8.53 3.53
N ASP A 208 -4.59 -8.42 2.39
CA ASP A 208 -3.15 -8.07 2.39
C ASP A 208 -2.96 -6.69 3.03
N ILE A 209 -3.79 -5.73 2.62
CA ILE A 209 -3.86 -4.38 3.18
C ILE A 209 -5.33 -3.96 3.33
N GLY A 210 -5.82 -3.93 4.56
CA GLY A 210 -7.18 -3.53 4.90
C GLY A 210 -7.25 -2.14 5.54
N LEU A 211 -7.84 -1.17 4.86
CA LEU A 211 -8.21 0.12 5.46
C LEU A 211 -9.61 0.00 6.05
N GLN A 212 -9.66 -0.21 7.36
CA GLN A 212 -10.89 -0.43 8.09
C GLN A 212 -11.17 0.76 9.01
N GLN A 213 -12.37 1.32 8.94
CA GLN A 213 -12.89 2.26 9.94
C GLN A 213 -12.07 3.56 10.08
N ASN A 214 -12.55 4.62 9.43
CA ASN A 214 -12.17 6.00 9.72
C ASN A 214 -10.67 6.31 9.51
N ASN A 215 -10.15 5.94 8.34
CA ASN A 215 -8.81 6.33 7.91
C ASN A 215 -8.83 7.47 6.89
N SER A 216 -7.79 8.29 6.86
CA SER A 216 -7.65 9.34 5.84
C SER A 216 -6.23 9.74 5.48
N TYR A 217 -6.00 10.13 4.23
CA TYR A 217 -4.66 10.48 3.73
C TYR A 217 -3.70 9.30 3.83
N ILE A 218 -4.12 8.16 3.28
CA ILE A 218 -3.33 6.94 3.19
C ILE A 218 -2.81 6.77 1.77
N TRP A 219 -1.51 6.48 1.64
CA TRP A 219 -0.87 6.17 0.37
C TRP A 219 -0.30 4.76 0.37
N VAL A 220 -0.86 3.88 -0.47
CA VAL A 220 -0.39 2.51 -0.62
C VAL A 220 0.20 2.36 -2.02
N HIS A 221 1.50 2.12 -2.12
CA HIS A 221 2.15 2.13 -3.42
C HIS A 221 3.35 1.19 -3.60
N ASN A 222 3.57 0.75 -4.83
CA ASN A 222 4.70 -0.14 -5.18
C ASN A 222 4.70 -1.46 -4.39
N ASN A 223 3.53 -1.99 -4.02
CA ASN A 223 3.42 -3.28 -3.36
C ASN A 223 3.05 -4.36 -4.36
N ASP A 224 3.58 -5.57 -4.15
CA ASP A 224 3.13 -6.78 -4.83
C ASP A 224 2.14 -7.50 -3.90
N LEU A 225 0.90 -7.67 -4.35
CA LEU A 225 -0.22 -8.23 -3.61
C LEU A 225 -0.59 -9.57 -4.22
N PHE A 226 -0.06 -10.66 -3.69
CA PHE A 226 -0.30 -12.00 -4.22
C PHE A 226 -1.64 -12.55 -3.72
N TYR A 227 -2.16 -13.60 -4.35
CA TYR A 227 -3.39 -14.25 -3.87
C TYR A 227 -3.24 -14.74 -2.42
N GLY A 228 -4.31 -14.59 -1.63
CA GLY A 228 -4.35 -14.98 -0.23
C GLY A 228 -4.73 -16.44 -0.03
N ASN A 229 -4.77 -16.89 1.24
CA ASN A 229 -5.26 -18.21 1.60
C ASN A 229 -6.75 -18.38 1.35
N ALA A 230 -7.18 -19.60 1.03
CA ALA A 230 -8.59 -19.87 0.80
C ALA A 230 -9.44 -19.59 2.05
N GLY A 231 -10.43 -18.72 1.91
CA GLY A 231 -11.41 -18.40 2.96
C GLY A 231 -12.56 -19.40 3.04
N SER A 232 -13.55 -19.12 3.90
CA SER A 232 -14.72 -19.99 4.08
C SER A 232 -15.78 -19.84 3.00
N ASP A 233 -15.84 -18.67 2.34
CA ASP A 233 -16.84 -18.41 1.31
C ASP A 233 -16.40 -18.99 -0.03
N ALA A 234 -17.37 -19.43 -0.85
CA ALA A 234 -17.09 -20.06 -2.15
C ALA A 234 -16.33 -19.15 -3.13
N ASP A 235 -16.42 -17.82 -2.95
CA ASP A 235 -15.71 -16.84 -3.77
C ASP A 235 -14.35 -16.41 -3.17
N GLN A 236 -13.91 -17.02 -2.06
CA GLN A 236 -12.63 -16.76 -1.38
C GLN A 236 -11.56 -17.83 -1.66
N ILE A 237 -11.67 -18.60 -2.74
CA ILE A 237 -10.70 -19.65 -3.09
C ILE A 237 -9.26 -19.10 -3.24
N LYS A 238 -9.13 -17.83 -3.64
CA LYS A 238 -7.86 -17.11 -3.84
C LYS A 238 -7.66 -15.97 -2.83
N GLY A 239 -8.11 -16.13 -1.58
CA GLY A 239 -8.14 -15.06 -0.58
C GLY A 239 -9.45 -14.28 -0.52
N ASP A 240 -9.59 -13.44 0.51
CA ASP A 240 -10.63 -12.40 0.53
C ASP A 240 -10.20 -11.18 -0.31
N GLY A 241 -10.16 -9.97 0.25
CA GLY A 241 -9.65 -8.79 -0.43
C GLY A 241 -8.11 -8.80 -0.50
N ALA A 242 -7.51 -8.17 -1.51
CA ALA A 242 -6.08 -7.85 -1.46
C ALA A 242 -5.90 -6.45 -0.82
N LEU A 243 -6.49 -5.42 -1.43
CA LEU A 243 -6.46 -4.06 -0.93
C LEU A 243 -7.87 -3.51 -0.78
N ASP A 244 -8.42 -3.57 0.43
CA ASP A 244 -9.79 -3.15 0.73
C ASP A 244 -9.83 -1.80 1.46
N ASN A 245 -10.79 -0.95 1.09
CA ASN A 245 -11.03 0.35 1.71
C ASN A 245 -12.49 0.48 2.16
N LYS A 246 -12.70 0.44 3.47
CA LYS A 246 -14.00 0.45 4.13
C LYS A 246 -14.06 1.64 5.12
N GLY A 247 -14.96 2.58 4.89
CA GLY A 247 -15.18 3.77 5.73
C GLY A 247 -13.98 4.72 5.82
N SER A 248 -13.18 4.84 4.75
CA SER A 248 -11.91 5.59 4.74
C SER A 248 -11.81 6.43 3.46
N SER A 249 -11.33 7.67 3.54
CA SER A 249 -11.39 8.64 2.43
C SER A 249 -10.11 9.45 2.26
N TYR A 250 -9.94 10.11 1.11
CA TYR A 250 -8.70 10.79 0.70
C TYR A 250 -7.52 9.83 0.63
N ASN A 251 -7.72 8.69 -0.02
CA ASN A 251 -6.68 7.66 -0.14
C ASN A 251 -6.21 7.52 -1.60
N THR A 252 -4.99 7.05 -1.77
CA THR A 252 -4.41 6.79 -3.09
C THR A 252 -3.71 5.45 -3.10
N PHE A 253 -4.06 4.64 -4.09
CA PHE A 253 -3.49 3.32 -4.31
C PHE A 253 -2.83 3.32 -5.68
N SER A 254 -1.51 3.26 -5.72
CA SER A 254 -0.77 3.52 -6.96
C SER A 254 0.41 2.60 -7.18
N TYR A 255 0.71 2.23 -8.43
CA TYR A 255 1.86 1.38 -8.76
C TYR A 255 1.89 0.03 -8.01
N ASN A 256 0.75 -0.45 -7.52
CA ASN A 256 0.67 -1.78 -6.91
C ASN A 256 0.43 -2.83 -7.99
N HIS A 257 0.93 -4.04 -7.76
CA HIS A 257 0.72 -5.20 -8.62
C HIS A 257 -0.17 -6.21 -7.89
N PHE A 258 -1.39 -6.39 -8.40
CA PHE A 258 -2.35 -7.38 -7.93
C PHE A 258 -2.15 -8.68 -8.71
N TRP A 259 -1.53 -9.67 -8.08
CA TRP A 259 -1.15 -10.95 -8.68
C TRP A 259 -2.19 -12.03 -8.42
N ASP A 260 -2.94 -12.40 -9.46
CA ASP A 260 -3.87 -13.55 -9.46
C ASP A 260 -4.92 -13.51 -8.32
N ASN A 261 -5.25 -12.34 -7.79
CA ASN A 261 -6.19 -12.23 -6.66
C ASN A 261 -7.62 -12.60 -7.09
N GLY A 262 -8.37 -13.27 -6.20
CA GLY A 262 -9.81 -13.53 -6.40
C GLY A 262 -10.66 -12.26 -6.30
N LYS A 263 -10.35 -11.40 -5.33
CA LYS A 263 -11.03 -10.13 -5.09
C LYS A 263 -9.94 -9.06 -4.88
N ALA A 264 -9.61 -8.30 -5.91
CA ALA A 264 -8.47 -7.38 -5.85
C ALA A 264 -8.71 -6.22 -4.87
N SER A 265 -9.79 -5.47 -5.03
CA SER A 265 -10.04 -4.29 -4.20
C SER A 265 -11.52 -3.92 -4.08
N LEU A 266 -12.06 -4.02 -2.87
CA LEU A 266 -13.34 -3.45 -2.50
C LEU A 266 -13.17 -2.01 -2.01
N LEU A 267 -13.94 -1.09 -2.61
CA LEU A 267 -14.08 0.28 -2.16
C LEU A 267 -15.50 0.53 -1.66
N GLY A 268 -15.67 0.48 -0.34
CA GLY A 268 -16.95 0.70 0.32
C GLY A 268 -17.68 -0.58 0.70
N LEU A 269 -18.42 -0.50 1.80
CA LEU A 269 -19.20 -1.61 2.36
C LEU A 269 -20.63 -1.15 2.67
N SER A 270 -20.79 -0.19 3.57
CA SER A 270 -22.08 0.22 4.13
C SER A 270 -22.05 1.66 4.65
N GLU A 271 -21.34 2.56 3.95
CA GLU A 271 -21.11 3.94 4.37
C GLU A 271 -22.40 4.76 4.49
N GLY A 272 -23.43 4.45 3.68
CA GLY A 272 -24.74 5.12 3.75
C GLY A 272 -24.70 6.62 3.38
N THR A 273 -23.61 7.09 2.76
CA THR A 273 -23.42 8.46 2.28
C THR A 273 -22.51 8.46 1.05
N THR A 274 -22.75 9.36 0.11
CA THR A 274 -21.88 9.58 -1.06
C THR A 274 -21.01 10.84 -0.94
N ALA A 275 -21.15 11.59 0.16
CA ALA A 275 -20.45 12.84 0.39
C ALA A 275 -19.10 12.62 1.08
N GLY A 276 -18.05 13.27 0.57
CA GLY A 276 -16.74 13.29 1.22
C GLY A 276 -15.93 12.00 1.09
N LEU A 277 -16.30 11.12 0.14
CA LEU A 277 -15.70 9.81 -0.08
C LEU A 277 -14.90 9.79 -1.39
N TYR A 278 -13.60 10.04 -1.32
CA TYR A 278 -12.73 10.24 -2.49
C TYR A 278 -11.50 9.32 -2.46
N VAL A 279 -11.27 8.56 -3.53
CA VAL A 279 -10.12 7.64 -3.65
C VAL A 279 -9.56 7.66 -5.07
N SER A 280 -8.24 7.57 -5.20
CA SER A 280 -7.54 7.45 -6.50
C SER A 280 -6.88 6.08 -6.64
N TYR A 281 -7.01 5.49 -7.83
CA TYR A 281 -6.26 4.32 -8.26
C TYR A 281 -5.45 4.68 -9.51
N HIS A 282 -4.13 4.59 -9.48
CA HIS A 282 -3.35 4.83 -10.69
C HIS A 282 -2.09 4.02 -10.89
N HIS A 283 -1.79 3.72 -12.15
CA HIS A 283 -0.59 2.97 -12.53
C HIS A 283 -0.47 1.60 -11.84
N ASN A 284 -1.58 1.06 -11.32
CA ASN A 284 -1.61 -0.30 -10.80
C ASN A 284 -1.65 -1.30 -11.95
N TRP A 285 -1.12 -2.49 -11.70
CA TRP A 285 -1.24 -3.64 -12.59
C TRP A 285 -2.16 -4.67 -11.95
N PHE A 286 -3.32 -4.90 -12.55
CA PHE A 286 -4.23 -5.98 -12.21
C PHE A 286 -3.94 -7.17 -13.14
N ASP A 287 -3.27 -8.19 -12.61
CA ASP A 287 -2.60 -9.24 -13.38
C ASP A 287 -3.22 -10.61 -13.12
N HIS A 288 -3.99 -11.10 -14.10
CA HIS A 288 -4.71 -12.38 -14.05
C HIS A 288 -5.66 -12.53 -12.85
N SER A 289 -6.08 -11.41 -12.27
CA SER A 289 -7.01 -11.37 -11.14
C SER A 289 -8.48 -11.50 -11.59
N ASP A 290 -9.31 -12.03 -10.71
CA ASP A 290 -10.67 -12.42 -11.06
C ASP A 290 -11.63 -11.21 -11.12
N SER A 291 -11.69 -10.41 -10.04
CA SER A 291 -12.75 -9.39 -9.86
C SER A 291 -12.36 -8.22 -8.93
N ARG A 292 -13.20 -7.18 -8.90
CA ARG A 292 -13.11 -5.99 -8.02
C ARG A 292 -11.90 -5.10 -8.32
N HIS A 293 -11.87 -4.44 -9.47
CA HIS A 293 -10.72 -3.61 -9.89
C HIS A 293 -11.03 -2.11 -10.09
N PRO A 294 -11.40 -1.33 -9.06
CA PRO A 294 -12.06 -1.75 -7.83
C PRO A 294 -13.55 -2.06 -8.05
N ARG A 295 -14.20 -2.73 -7.09
CA ARG A 295 -15.66 -2.68 -6.94
C ARG A 295 -16.02 -1.56 -5.97
N VAL A 296 -16.83 -0.60 -6.41
CA VAL A 296 -17.09 0.64 -5.69
C VAL A 296 -18.56 0.77 -5.31
N ARG A 297 -18.80 1.01 -4.02
CA ARG A 297 -20.07 1.47 -3.45
C ARG A 297 -19.90 2.90 -2.96
N PHE A 298 -20.86 3.80 -3.10
CA PHE A 298 -20.86 5.15 -2.50
C PHE A 298 -19.76 6.17 -2.91
N TYR A 299 -18.51 5.74 -3.15
CA TYR A 299 -17.35 6.62 -3.35
C TYR A 299 -17.35 7.30 -4.72
N SER A 300 -16.72 8.48 -4.76
CA SER A 300 -16.18 9.06 -5.98
C SER A 300 -14.75 8.58 -6.20
N ALA A 301 -14.52 7.76 -7.22
CA ALA A 301 -13.22 7.16 -7.50
C ALA A 301 -12.65 7.62 -8.84
N HIS A 302 -11.38 8.02 -8.88
CA HIS A 302 -10.65 8.25 -10.13
C HIS A 302 -9.70 7.08 -10.35
N VAL A 303 -9.95 6.32 -11.42
CA VAL A 303 -9.21 5.11 -11.77
C VAL A 303 -8.52 5.38 -13.09
N TYR A 304 -7.21 5.65 -13.07
CA TYR A 304 -6.50 6.11 -14.27
C TYR A 304 -5.13 5.49 -14.51
N ASN A 305 -4.74 5.35 -15.78
CA ASN A 305 -3.46 4.76 -16.20
C ASN A 305 -3.16 3.37 -15.59
N ASN A 306 -4.18 2.61 -15.19
CA ASN A 306 -3.97 1.25 -14.70
C ASN A 306 -3.92 0.27 -15.88
N TYR A 307 -3.18 -0.82 -15.69
CA TYR A 307 -3.10 -1.91 -16.64
C TYR A 307 -3.90 -3.10 -16.12
N PHE A 308 -4.93 -3.50 -16.86
CA PHE A 308 -5.79 -4.63 -16.56
C PHE A 308 -5.49 -5.74 -17.54
N ASP A 309 -5.01 -6.87 -17.06
CA ASP A 309 -4.56 -7.97 -17.91
C ASP A 309 -5.13 -9.30 -17.44
N GLY A 310 -5.84 -10.02 -18.30
CA GLY A 310 -6.35 -11.35 -17.98
C GLY A 310 -7.49 -11.37 -16.95
N ILE A 311 -8.34 -10.34 -16.93
CA ILE A 311 -9.41 -10.22 -15.93
C ILE A 311 -10.53 -11.25 -16.17
N ALA A 312 -10.68 -12.21 -15.25
CA ALA A 312 -11.51 -13.40 -15.46
C ALA A 312 -13.03 -13.14 -15.35
N LYS A 313 -13.47 -12.24 -14.46
CA LYS A 313 -14.90 -11.95 -14.21
C LYS A 313 -15.27 -10.53 -14.64
N TYR A 314 -14.75 -9.52 -13.97
CA TYR A 314 -14.97 -8.10 -14.31
C TYR A 314 -13.86 -7.18 -13.77
N GLY A 315 -13.64 -6.06 -14.46
CA GLY A 315 -12.71 -5.00 -14.08
C GLY A 315 -13.29 -4.06 -13.03
N SER A 316 -13.46 -2.79 -13.36
CA SER A 316 -14.05 -1.82 -12.44
C SER A 316 -15.58 -1.97 -12.37
N GLY A 317 -16.12 -2.03 -11.16
CA GLY A 317 -17.55 -2.21 -10.90
C GLY A 317 -18.13 -1.05 -10.12
N SER A 318 -19.27 -0.50 -10.56
CA SER A 318 -19.98 0.61 -9.90
C SER A 318 -21.33 0.16 -9.37
N THR A 319 -21.51 0.29 -8.05
CA THR A 319 -22.75 -0.01 -7.33
C THR A 319 -23.08 1.09 -6.31
N GLU A 320 -24.24 1.03 -5.67
CA GLU A 320 -24.69 1.85 -4.53
C GLU A 320 -24.42 3.35 -4.69
N GLY A 321 -24.83 3.93 -5.83
CA GLY A 321 -24.70 5.37 -6.09
C GLY A 321 -23.26 5.89 -6.23
N SER A 322 -22.27 5.00 -6.38
CA SER A 322 -20.87 5.39 -6.63
C SER A 322 -20.68 6.17 -7.93
N SER A 323 -19.59 6.94 -8.02
CA SER A 323 -19.22 7.70 -9.22
C SER A 323 -17.76 7.44 -9.58
N LEU A 324 -17.54 6.70 -10.66
CA LEU A 324 -16.20 6.34 -11.12
C LEU A 324 -15.85 7.16 -12.36
N PHE A 325 -14.65 7.74 -12.37
CA PHE A 325 -14.03 8.24 -13.59
C PHE A 325 -12.89 7.31 -14.00
N LEU A 326 -13.07 6.61 -15.11
CA LEU A 326 -12.09 5.71 -15.70
C LEU A 326 -11.38 6.41 -16.85
N GLU A 327 -10.09 6.69 -16.69
CA GLU A 327 -9.33 7.52 -17.61
C GLU A 327 -8.00 6.89 -18.03
N GLY A 328 -7.74 6.73 -19.33
CA GLY A 328 -6.40 6.35 -19.79
C GLY A 328 -5.96 4.93 -19.38
N ASN A 329 -6.88 4.06 -18.98
CA ASN A 329 -6.55 2.69 -18.60
C ASN A 329 -6.38 1.80 -19.84
N TYR A 330 -5.61 0.72 -19.70
CA TYR A 330 -5.42 -0.28 -20.75
C TYR A 330 -5.98 -1.62 -20.31
N PHE A 331 -6.93 -2.17 -21.06
CA PHE A 331 -7.60 -3.44 -20.80
C PHE A 331 -7.19 -4.50 -21.83
N ARG A 332 -6.36 -5.45 -21.41
CA ARG A 332 -5.98 -6.63 -22.19
C ARG A 332 -6.68 -7.87 -21.65
N ASN A 333 -7.35 -8.62 -22.51
CA ASN A 333 -8.00 -9.89 -22.12
C ASN A 333 -8.92 -9.76 -20.88
N ALA A 334 -9.65 -8.65 -20.77
CA ALA A 334 -10.57 -8.41 -19.66
C ALA A 334 -12.01 -8.74 -20.06
N LYS A 335 -12.60 -9.76 -19.42
CA LYS A 335 -13.92 -10.30 -19.82
C LYS A 335 -15.02 -9.24 -19.83
N ASN A 336 -15.17 -8.52 -18.72
CA ASN A 336 -16.07 -7.39 -18.57
C ASN A 336 -15.29 -6.20 -18.00
N PRO A 337 -14.66 -5.36 -18.83
CA PRO A 337 -13.73 -4.31 -18.37
C PRO A 337 -14.36 -3.34 -17.36
N MET A 338 -15.64 -3.01 -17.57
CA MET A 338 -16.39 -2.05 -16.76
C MET A 338 -17.82 -2.58 -16.58
N MET A 339 -18.33 -2.51 -15.35
CA MET A 339 -19.70 -2.94 -15.02
C MET A 339 -20.39 -1.90 -14.15
N ILE A 340 -21.65 -1.62 -14.44
CA ILE A 340 -22.54 -0.87 -13.55
C ILE A 340 -23.66 -1.81 -13.16
N SER A 341 -23.95 -1.92 -11.85
CA SER A 341 -25.02 -2.79 -11.36
C SER A 341 -26.35 -2.47 -12.04
N LEU A 342 -27.05 -3.52 -12.48
CA LEU A 342 -28.38 -3.48 -13.07
C LEU A 342 -28.48 -2.62 -14.34
N GLN A 343 -27.36 -2.36 -15.03
CA GLN A 343 -27.29 -1.50 -16.20
C GLN A 343 -26.39 -2.07 -17.30
N GLY A 344 -26.71 -1.72 -18.55
CA GLY A 344 -25.88 -2.05 -19.71
C GLY A 344 -25.64 -3.56 -19.84
N THR A 345 -24.36 -3.94 -19.96
CA THR A 345 -23.92 -5.34 -20.10
C THR A 345 -24.29 -6.23 -18.93
N ASP A 346 -24.61 -5.67 -17.75
CA ASP A 346 -25.01 -6.45 -16.59
C ASP A 346 -26.37 -7.16 -16.77
N VAL A 347 -27.30 -6.48 -17.46
CA VAL A 347 -28.67 -6.95 -17.70
C VAL A 347 -28.88 -7.35 -19.16
N TRP A 348 -27.82 -7.52 -19.94
CA TRP A 348 -27.93 -7.92 -21.34
C TRP A 348 -28.40 -9.37 -21.46
N ASN A 349 -29.52 -9.59 -22.14
CA ASN A 349 -30.01 -10.92 -22.47
C ASN A 349 -29.51 -11.31 -23.87
N PRO A 350 -28.61 -12.32 -23.99
CA PRO A 350 -28.06 -12.71 -25.27
C PRO A 350 -29.08 -13.39 -26.20
N SER A 351 -30.16 -13.94 -25.64
CA SER A 351 -31.20 -14.63 -26.43
C SER A 351 -32.13 -13.65 -27.12
N THR A 352 -32.51 -12.58 -26.42
CA THR A 352 -33.38 -11.53 -26.96
C THR A 352 -32.61 -10.37 -27.59
N GLN A 353 -31.29 -10.32 -27.38
CA GLN A 353 -30.40 -9.22 -27.76
C GLN A 353 -30.91 -7.87 -27.26
N GLN A 354 -31.42 -7.85 -26.02
CA GLN A 354 -31.95 -6.66 -25.37
C GLN A 354 -31.55 -6.64 -23.89
N ASN A 355 -31.49 -5.46 -23.31
CA ASN A 355 -31.40 -5.33 -21.86
C ASN A 355 -32.71 -5.80 -21.23
N ASP A 356 -32.61 -6.76 -20.31
CA ASP A 356 -33.73 -7.34 -19.58
C ASP A 356 -33.46 -7.20 -18.07
N PRO A 357 -33.91 -6.10 -17.44
CA PRO A 357 -33.73 -5.90 -16.00
C PRO A 357 -34.40 -6.97 -15.12
N ALA A 358 -35.33 -7.79 -15.65
CA ALA A 358 -35.94 -8.90 -14.92
C ALA A 358 -35.05 -10.15 -14.91
N ASN A 359 -34.15 -10.27 -15.88
CA ASN A 359 -33.04 -11.23 -15.86
C ASN A 359 -31.98 -10.65 -14.91
N GLN A 360 -32.04 -10.99 -13.63
CA GLN A 360 -31.15 -10.46 -12.58
C GLN A 360 -29.70 -10.35 -13.07
N GLY A 361 -29.06 -9.21 -12.79
CA GLY A 361 -27.72 -8.89 -13.27
C GLY A 361 -26.67 -9.95 -12.92
N THR A 362 -25.71 -10.16 -13.80
CA THR A 362 -24.61 -11.13 -13.60
C THR A 362 -23.50 -10.62 -12.67
N PHE A 363 -23.48 -9.32 -12.38
CA PHE A 363 -22.52 -8.64 -11.51
C PHE A 363 -23.02 -8.52 -10.07
N SER A 364 -24.15 -7.87 -9.84
CA SER A 364 -24.72 -7.64 -8.51
C SER A 364 -26.22 -7.34 -8.56
N GLY A 365 -26.91 -7.55 -7.43
CA GLY A 365 -28.30 -7.11 -7.22
C GLY A 365 -28.41 -5.75 -6.51
N GLU A 366 -27.29 -5.06 -6.28
CA GLU A 366 -27.23 -3.72 -5.66
C GLU A 366 -27.71 -2.65 -6.64
N ASP A 367 -28.11 -1.48 -6.12
CA ASP A 367 -28.41 -0.33 -6.97
C ASP A 367 -27.17 0.07 -7.79
N GLY A 368 -27.38 0.60 -8.99
CA GLY A 368 -26.29 1.07 -9.84
C GLY A 368 -25.67 2.39 -9.37
N GLY A 369 -24.41 2.62 -9.74
CA GLY A 369 -23.80 3.95 -9.69
C GLY A 369 -23.66 4.55 -11.08
N MET A 370 -22.56 5.25 -11.32
CA MET A 370 -22.20 5.81 -12.62
C MET A 370 -20.72 5.60 -12.95
N ILE A 371 -20.43 5.31 -14.23
CA ILE A 371 -19.08 5.31 -14.80
C ILE A 371 -19.00 6.38 -15.88
N LYS A 372 -17.99 7.24 -15.78
CA LYS A 372 -17.53 8.12 -16.84
C LYS A 372 -16.24 7.51 -17.40
N ALA A 373 -16.22 7.19 -18.69
CA ALA A 373 -15.06 6.57 -19.34
C ALA A 373 -14.44 7.52 -20.36
N PHE A 374 -13.12 7.70 -20.32
CA PHE A 374 -12.38 8.53 -21.26
C PHE A 374 -11.03 7.90 -21.62
N ASN A 375 -10.72 7.81 -22.92
CA ASN A 375 -9.42 7.35 -23.42
C ASN A 375 -8.94 5.99 -22.87
N ASN A 376 -9.85 5.06 -22.59
CA ASN A 376 -9.49 3.69 -22.23
C ASN A 376 -9.33 2.85 -23.51
N THR A 377 -8.36 1.94 -23.55
CA THR A 377 -8.08 1.05 -24.70
C THR A 377 -8.32 -0.40 -24.36
#